data_AF-A0A1U6GMI2-F1
#
_entry.id   AF-A0A1U6GMI2-F1
#
_cell.length_a   1.000
_cell.length_b   1.000
_cell.length_c   1.000
_cell.angle_alpha   90.00
_cell.angle_beta   90.00
_cell.angle_gamma   90.00
#
_symmetry.space_group_name_H-M   'P 1'
#
loop_
_entity.id
_entity.type
_entity.pdbx_description
1 polymer ?
#
loop_
_entity_poly.entity_id
_entity_poly.type
_entity_poly.pdbx_seq_one_letter_code
_entity_poly.pdbx_strand_id
1 'polypeptide(L)'
;MIKPNLLAISTITVALSVTTLSGCSRYSKDQTAHTTPTLADLQASQVVFENQASRNNGAWGAVYMSKKALREPQANIVDVSSLPAMAEDVNLQQWLVKFEGSLEGKTGFFSTSGKKLYDDSCAGCHMQDGKGAQGAGYYPPLANNSKMQSKYYIISVILNGLRGMPSFHSMMNDEQIAAVTQYVHSDLNNFTDTVTATNVAQLRHDFPPGSDPSE
;
A
#
# COMPACT_ATOMS: atom_id res chain seq x y z
N MET A 1 43.54 4.37 -57.20
CA MET A 1 44.22 3.13 -56.75
C MET A 1 43.37 2.50 -55.67
N ILE A 2 42.64 1.43 -56.04
CA ILE A 2 41.64 0.74 -55.23
C ILE A 2 42.32 -0.49 -54.61
N LYS A 3 42.25 -0.67 -53.29
CA LYS A 3 42.64 -1.92 -52.61
C LYS A 3 41.37 -2.56 -52.01
N PRO A 4 41.05 -3.82 -52.31
CA PRO A 4 39.95 -4.54 -51.68
C PRO A 4 40.43 -5.19 -50.37
N ASN A 5 39.66 -5.06 -49.29
CA ASN A 5 39.88 -5.84 -48.08
C ASN A 5 38.74 -6.84 -47.89
N LEU A 6 39.13 -8.10 -47.75
CA LEU A 6 38.31 -9.29 -47.72
C LEU A 6 37.39 -9.33 -46.49
N LEU A 7 36.14 -9.72 -46.73
CA LEU A 7 35.17 -10.18 -45.74
C LEU A 7 35.64 -11.51 -45.13
N ALA A 8 35.88 -11.51 -43.82
CA ALA A 8 36.00 -12.73 -43.02
C ALA A 8 34.62 -13.09 -42.46
N ILE A 9 34.00 -14.12 -43.03
CA ILE A 9 32.74 -14.72 -42.55
C ILE A 9 33.09 -15.66 -41.40
N SER A 10 32.89 -15.23 -40.16
CA SER A 10 33.08 -16.07 -38.98
C SER A 10 31.77 -16.81 -38.68
N THR A 11 31.72 -18.08 -39.06
CA THR A 11 30.61 -19.00 -38.72
C THR A 11 30.64 -19.34 -37.24
N ILE A 12 29.65 -18.86 -36.48
CA ILE A 12 29.45 -19.22 -35.07
C ILE A 12 28.62 -20.50 -35.01
N THR A 13 29.28 -21.62 -34.72
CA THR A 13 28.64 -22.90 -34.36
C THR A 13 28.19 -22.83 -32.90
N VAL A 14 26.88 -22.85 -32.66
CA VAL A 14 26.30 -22.97 -31.31
C VAL A 14 26.26 -24.45 -30.92
N ALA A 15 27.11 -24.84 -29.97
CA ALA A 15 27.08 -26.17 -29.35
C ALA A 15 26.08 -26.17 -28.18
N LEU A 16 24.96 -26.87 -28.36
CA LEU A 16 23.98 -27.12 -27.31
C LEU A 16 24.52 -28.21 -26.37
N SER A 17 24.97 -27.81 -25.18
CA SER A 17 25.42 -28.73 -24.13
C SER A 17 24.26 -29.00 -23.18
N VAL A 18 23.61 -30.17 -23.29
CA VAL A 18 22.61 -30.63 -22.32
C VAL A 18 23.33 -31.37 -21.20
N THR A 19 23.59 -30.68 -20.11
CA THR A 19 24.13 -31.28 -18.88
C THR A 19 22.97 -31.82 -18.03
N THR A 20 22.73 -33.13 -18.11
CA THR A 20 21.87 -33.83 -17.16
C THR A 20 22.66 -34.12 -15.89
N LEU A 21 22.48 -33.33 -14.82
CA LEU A 21 23.01 -33.66 -13.50
C LEU A 21 22.16 -34.79 -12.88
N SER A 22 22.67 -36.01 -12.91
CA SER A 22 22.17 -37.12 -12.09
C SER A 22 23.00 -37.17 -10.80
N GLY A 23 22.46 -36.62 -9.72
CA GLY A 23 23.07 -36.64 -8.40
C GLY A 23 22.67 -37.90 -7.63
N CYS A 24 23.58 -38.86 -7.49
CA CYS A 24 23.47 -39.93 -6.49
C CYS A 24 24.53 -39.71 -5.41
N SER A 25 24.14 -39.08 -4.30
CA SER A 25 24.95 -39.11 -3.08
C SER A 25 24.71 -40.44 -2.37
N ARG A 26 25.75 -41.27 -2.24
CA ARG A 26 25.78 -42.41 -1.32
C ARG A 26 26.48 -41.95 -0.04
N TYR A 27 25.76 -41.89 1.07
CA TYR A 27 26.34 -41.70 2.40
C TYR A 27 26.05 -42.92 3.27
N SER A 28 27.12 -43.44 3.90
CA SER A 28 27.13 -44.62 4.76
C SER A 28 26.42 -44.32 6.08
N LYS A 29 25.73 -45.33 6.59
CA LYS A 29 24.86 -45.31 7.77
C LYS A 29 25.71 -45.26 9.04
N ASP A 30 25.73 -44.11 9.71
CA ASP A 30 25.84 -44.09 11.17
C ASP A 30 24.92 -42.98 11.71
N GLN A 31 23.73 -43.39 12.14
CA GLN A 31 22.72 -42.55 12.76
C GLN A 31 22.47 -43.08 14.17
N THR A 32 22.88 -42.31 15.17
CA THR A 32 22.16 -42.25 16.44
C THR A 32 21.52 -40.88 16.58
N ALA A 33 20.18 -40.90 16.62
CA ALA A 33 19.27 -39.91 17.20
C ALA A 33 19.24 -38.48 16.61
N HIS A 34 18.26 -38.24 15.73
CA HIS A 34 17.13 -37.32 15.94
C HIS A 34 16.35 -37.26 14.62
N THR A 35 15.21 -37.95 14.57
CA THR A 35 14.41 -38.07 13.35
C THR A 35 13.60 -36.80 13.14
N THR A 36 14.13 -35.85 12.37
CA THR A 36 13.32 -34.80 11.76
C THR A 36 12.53 -35.42 10.62
N PRO A 37 11.19 -35.30 10.59
CA PRO A 37 10.38 -35.89 9.52
C PRO A 37 10.75 -35.29 8.17
N THR A 38 10.81 -36.11 7.14
CA THR A 38 11.20 -35.69 5.79
C THR A 38 10.01 -35.11 5.03
N LEU A 39 10.26 -34.33 3.97
CA LEU A 39 9.19 -33.80 3.10
C LEU A 39 8.30 -34.91 2.52
N ALA A 40 8.84 -36.12 2.32
CA ALA A 40 8.08 -37.28 1.86
C ALA A 40 7.11 -37.81 2.93
N ASP A 41 7.47 -37.73 4.21
CA ASP A 41 6.58 -38.10 5.33
C ASP A 41 5.41 -37.10 5.47
N LEU A 42 5.64 -35.83 5.15
CA LEU A 42 4.59 -34.79 5.11
C LEU A 42 3.65 -34.94 3.89
N GLN A 43 4.10 -35.57 2.81
CA GLN A 43 3.28 -35.84 1.61
C GLN A 43 2.51 -37.17 1.67
N ALA A 44 2.94 -38.13 2.49
CA ALA A 44 2.19 -39.37 2.75
C ALA A 44 1.02 -39.17 3.73
N SER A 45 1.08 -38.12 4.55
CA SER A 45 -0.07 -37.56 5.25
C SER A 45 -0.96 -36.89 4.22
N GLN A 46 -2.01 -37.58 3.76
CA GLN A 46 -3.11 -36.85 3.14
C GLN A 46 -3.64 -35.90 4.21
N VAL A 47 -3.26 -34.63 4.11
CA VAL A 47 -3.96 -33.55 4.80
C VAL A 47 -5.35 -33.56 4.18
N VAL A 48 -6.25 -34.33 4.79
CA VAL A 48 -7.67 -34.23 4.51
C VAL A 48 -8.03 -32.82 4.99
N PHE A 49 -7.96 -31.85 4.08
CA PHE A 49 -8.51 -30.54 4.32
C PHE A 49 -10.03 -30.71 4.35
N GLU A 50 -10.54 -31.03 5.53
CA GLU A 50 -11.97 -31.11 5.78
C GLU A 50 -12.50 -29.67 5.77
N ASN A 51 -12.80 -29.20 4.56
CA ASN A 51 -13.35 -27.88 4.30
C ASN A 51 -14.61 -27.58 5.14
N GLN A 52 -15.28 -28.62 5.62
CA GLN A 52 -16.44 -28.55 6.49
C GLN A 52 -16.08 -28.29 7.96
N ALA A 53 -14.92 -28.75 8.44
CA ALA A 53 -14.44 -28.45 9.78
C ALA A 53 -14.10 -26.97 9.92
N SER A 54 -13.45 -26.36 8.92
CA SER A 54 -13.19 -24.90 8.91
C SER A 54 -14.46 -24.07 8.89
N ARG A 55 -15.55 -24.59 8.29
CA ARG A 55 -16.84 -23.90 8.24
C ARG A 55 -17.47 -23.80 9.60
N ASN A 56 -17.34 -24.83 10.44
CA ASN A 56 -18.00 -24.93 11.75
C ASN A 56 -17.40 -24.03 12.85
N ASN A 57 -16.31 -23.31 12.55
CA ASN A 57 -15.50 -22.65 13.58
C ASN A 57 -15.74 -21.13 13.68
N GLY A 58 -16.71 -20.55 12.96
CA GLY A 58 -16.92 -19.09 12.97
C GLY A 58 -18.29 -18.64 12.47
N ALA A 59 -18.46 -17.34 12.23
CA ALA A 59 -19.73 -16.63 12.06
C ALA A 59 -20.79 -17.25 11.12
N TRP A 60 -20.40 -18.14 10.19
CA TRP A 60 -21.30 -18.86 9.26
C TRP A 60 -21.41 -20.37 9.54
N GLY A 61 -20.68 -20.89 10.51
CA GLY A 61 -20.56 -22.31 10.82
C GLY A 61 -21.74 -22.94 11.52
N ALA A 62 -22.50 -22.15 12.27
CA ALA A 62 -23.67 -22.65 12.98
C ALA A 62 -24.75 -23.23 12.03
N VAL A 63 -24.77 -22.81 10.77
CA VAL A 63 -25.74 -23.27 9.75
C VAL A 63 -25.58 -24.76 9.42
N TYR A 64 -24.38 -25.33 9.61
CA TYR A 64 -24.06 -26.72 9.25
C TYR A 64 -23.73 -27.62 10.45
N MET A 65 -23.94 -27.13 11.68
CA MET A 65 -23.64 -27.88 12.90
C MET A 65 -24.80 -28.75 13.37
N SER A 66 -24.48 -29.90 13.97
CA SER A 66 -25.48 -30.74 14.62
C SER A 66 -26.01 -30.08 15.92
N LYS A 67 -27.23 -30.44 16.33
CA LYS A 67 -27.83 -29.96 17.60
C LYS A 67 -26.97 -30.27 18.84
N LYS A 68 -26.05 -31.23 18.77
CA LYS A 68 -25.10 -31.56 19.83
C LYS A 68 -23.92 -30.58 19.81
N ALA A 69 -23.34 -30.33 18.63
CA ALA A 69 -22.22 -29.42 18.46
C ALA A 69 -22.58 -27.96 18.82
N LEU A 70 -23.82 -27.53 18.60
CA LEU A 70 -24.32 -26.22 19.02
C LEU A 70 -24.46 -26.05 20.55
N ARG A 71 -24.38 -27.13 21.33
CA ARG A 71 -24.46 -27.10 22.80
C ARG A 71 -23.10 -27.21 23.46
N GLU A 72 -22.05 -27.48 22.69
CA GLU A 72 -20.70 -27.48 23.19
C GLU A 72 -20.26 -26.03 23.47
N PRO A 73 -19.51 -25.78 24.55
CA PRO A 73 -19.06 -24.44 24.88
C PRO A 73 -18.22 -23.89 23.72
N GLN A 74 -18.49 -22.66 23.30
CA GLN A 74 -17.74 -22.02 22.23
C GLN A 74 -16.27 -21.92 22.63
N ALA A 75 -15.42 -22.76 22.03
CA ALA A 75 -13.99 -22.56 22.06
C ALA A 75 -13.69 -21.42 21.09
N ASN A 76 -13.26 -20.27 21.60
CA ASN A 76 -12.64 -19.28 20.74
C ASN A 76 -11.45 -19.98 20.06
N ILE A 77 -11.43 -20.04 18.73
CA ILE A 77 -10.33 -20.65 17.96
C ILE A 77 -8.99 -20.03 18.36
N VAL A 78 -9.03 -18.76 18.75
CA VAL A 78 -7.91 -17.96 19.22
C VAL A 78 -8.19 -17.55 20.65
N ASP A 79 -7.27 -17.88 21.57
CA ASP A 79 -7.31 -17.35 22.92
C ASP A 79 -6.96 -15.86 22.90
N VAL A 80 -8.01 -15.03 22.83
CA VAL A 80 -7.86 -13.57 22.79
C VAL A 80 -7.25 -12.99 24.06
N SER A 81 -7.26 -13.72 25.17
CA SER A 81 -6.62 -13.28 26.42
C SER A 81 -5.09 -13.41 26.39
N SER A 82 -4.57 -14.23 25.48
CA SER A 82 -3.13 -14.37 25.23
C SER A 82 -2.56 -13.33 24.27
N LEU A 83 -3.42 -12.56 23.60
CA LEU A 83 -3.00 -11.49 22.70
C LEU A 83 -2.60 -10.25 23.52
N PRO A 84 -1.45 -9.62 23.25
CA PRO A 84 -1.11 -8.36 23.87
C PRO A 84 -2.13 -7.28 23.51
N ALA A 85 -2.35 -6.33 24.42
CA ALA A 85 -3.12 -5.14 24.09
C ALA A 85 -2.45 -4.42 22.90
N MET A 86 -3.23 -3.83 21.99
CA MET A 86 -2.65 -3.16 20.81
C MET A 86 -1.63 -2.06 21.15
N ALA A 87 -1.81 -1.39 22.28
CA ALA A 87 -0.87 -0.39 22.78
C ALA A 87 0.49 -1.00 23.21
N GLU A 88 0.53 -2.29 23.53
CA GLU A 88 1.68 -3.01 24.08
C GLU A 88 2.27 -4.02 23.09
N ASP A 89 1.64 -4.22 21.93
CA ASP A 89 2.13 -5.14 20.89
C ASP A 89 3.30 -4.53 20.12
N VAL A 90 4.51 -5.00 20.41
CA VAL A 90 5.76 -4.55 19.75
C VAL A 90 5.78 -4.77 18.24
N ASN A 91 5.12 -5.83 17.73
CA ASN A 91 5.07 -6.08 16.29
C ASN A 91 4.12 -5.09 15.62
N LEU A 92 2.99 -4.79 16.27
CA LEU A 92 2.08 -3.75 15.81
C LEU A 92 2.79 -2.39 15.83
N GLN A 93 3.49 -2.03 16.91
CA GLN A 93 4.24 -0.78 16.98
C GLN A 93 5.34 -0.68 15.90
N GLN A 94 6.06 -1.77 15.63
CA GLN A 94 7.01 -1.80 14.51
C GLN A 94 6.34 -1.61 13.15
N TRP A 95 5.15 -2.21 12.97
CA TRP A 95 4.37 -2.06 11.74
C TRP A 95 3.86 -0.62 11.58
N LEU A 96 3.31 -0.03 12.65
CA LEU A 96 2.87 1.36 12.69
C LEU A 96 4.02 2.33 12.44
N VAL A 97 5.21 2.12 13.02
CA VAL A 97 6.37 2.95 12.70
C VAL A 97 6.77 2.80 11.22
N LYS A 98 6.75 1.58 10.68
CA LYS A 98 7.20 1.29 9.32
C LYS A 98 6.25 1.81 8.24
N PHE A 99 4.96 1.68 8.45
CA PHE A 99 3.94 1.98 7.44
C PHE A 99 3.13 3.23 7.76
N GLU A 100 3.02 3.58 9.04
CA GLU A 100 2.23 4.70 9.53
C GLU A 100 3.06 5.82 10.19
N GLY A 101 4.40 5.79 10.15
CA GLY A 101 5.27 6.87 10.62
C GLY A 101 4.93 7.50 11.99
N SER A 102 4.16 6.80 12.83
CA SER A 102 3.43 7.32 13.97
C SER A 102 3.10 6.16 14.90
N LEU A 103 3.30 6.39 16.21
CA LEU A 103 2.86 5.46 17.26
C LEU A 103 1.37 5.64 17.60
N GLU A 104 0.71 6.62 16.97
CA GLU A 104 -0.63 7.06 17.36
C GLU A 104 -1.68 6.85 16.28
N GLY A 105 -1.30 6.47 15.05
CA GLY A 105 -2.23 6.20 13.94
C GLY A 105 -3.10 7.40 13.53
N LYS A 106 -2.72 8.63 13.92
CA LYS A 106 -3.57 9.83 13.81
C LYS A 106 -3.56 10.52 12.46
N THR A 107 -2.55 10.29 11.61
CA THR A 107 -2.42 10.96 10.31
C THR A 107 -2.10 9.94 9.24
N GLY A 108 -2.84 9.91 8.12
CA GLY A 108 -2.64 8.93 7.05
C GLY A 108 -1.36 9.14 6.21
N PHE A 109 -0.60 10.21 6.48
CA PHE A 109 0.56 10.63 5.70
C PHE A 109 1.77 10.90 6.58
N PHE A 110 2.96 10.49 6.12
CA PHE A 110 4.22 10.54 6.88
C PHE A 110 5.29 11.43 6.26
N SER A 111 5.04 11.89 5.04
CA SER A 111 5.97 12.72 4.27
C SER A 111 5.55 14.18 4.34
N THR A 112 6.52 15.08 4.35
CA THR A 112 6.33 16.52 4.08
C THR A 112 6.85 16.93 2.69
N SER A 113 7.26 15.97 1.86
CA SER A 113 7.53 16.23 0.44
C SER A 113 6.21 16.43 -0.31
N GLY A 114 6.02 17.63 -0.86
CA GLY A 114 4.81 18.00 -1.60
C GLY A 114 4.55 17.10 -2.80
N LYS A 115 5.59 16.77 -3.57
CA LYS A 115 5.48 15.84 -4.71
C LYS A 115 5.03 14.45 -4.26
N LYS A 116 5.60 13.90 -3.18
CA LYS A 116 5.21 12.58 -2.69
C LYS A 116 3.76 12.57 -2.22
N LEU A 117 3.33 13.59 -1.46
CA LEU A 117 1.94 13.73 -1.03
C LEU A 117 0.98 13.81 -2.22
N TYR A 118 1.37 14.56 -3.26
CA TYR A 118 0.62 14.65 -4.50
C TYR A 118 0.50 13.28 -5.18
N ASP A 119 1.61 12.56 -5.35
CA ASP A 119 1.65 11.25 -5.99
C ASP A 119 0.79 10.23 -5.22
N ASP A 120 0.83 10.26 -3.88
CA ASP A 120 0.13 9.32 -3.01
C ASP A 120 -1.39 9.58 -2.95
N SER A 121 -1.83 10.85 -3.04
CA SER A 121 -3.22 11.24 -2.71
C SER A 121 -3.98 11.96 -3.81
N CYS A 122 -3.30 12.75 -4.61
CA CYS A 122 -3.92 13.67 -5.56
C CYS A 122 -3.89 13.11 -6.98
N ALA A 123 -2.78 12.45 -7.35
CA ALA A 123 -2.52 11.95 -8.68
C ALA A 123 -3.49 10.87 -9.14
N GLY A 124 -4.15 10.15 -8.23
CA GLY A 124 -5.17 9.15 -8.57
C GLY A 124 -6.36 9.74 -9.33
N CYS A 125 -6.72 11.00 -9.03
CA CYS A 125 -7.80 11.72 -9.69
C CYS A 125 -7.29 12.78 -10.68
N HIS A 126 -6.27 13.56 -10.27
CA HIS A 126 -5.75 14.67 -11.06
C HIS A 126 -4.63 14.28 -12.04
N MET A 127 -4.28 12.99 -12.09
CA MET A 127 -3.17 12.43 -12.85
C MET A 127 -1.79 12.87 -12.34
N GLN A 128 -0.74 12.12 -12.65
CA GLN A 128 0.62 12.39 -12.20
C GLN A 128 1.14 13.78 -12.60
N ASP A 129 0.81 14.24 -13.80
CA ASP A 129 1.21 15.55 -14.31
C ASP A 129 0.19 16.66 -14.02
N GLY A 130 -0.84 16.41 -13.21
CA GLY A 130 -1.90 17.38 -12.95
C GLY A 130 -2.78 17.70 -14.16
N LYS A 131 -2.81 16.83 -15.17
CA LYS A 131 -3.59 17.05 -16.41
C LYS A 131 -5.10 16.83 -16.22
N GLY A 132 -5.52 16.32 -15.07
CA GLY A 132 -6.91 15.95 -14.85
C GLY A 132 -7.34 14.74 -15.69
N ALA A 133 -8.61 14.38 -15.60
CA ALA A 133 -9.18 13.25 -16.32
C ALA A 133 -10.66 13.48 -16.64
N GLN A 134 -11.12 12.89 -17.74
CA GLN A 134 -12.53 12.90 -18.15
C GLN A 134 -12.94 11.48 -18.56
N GLY A 135 -14.09 11.02 -18.05
CA GLY A 135 -14.63 9.68 -18.30
C GLY A 135 -15.85 9.41 -17.46
N ALA A 136 -15.77 8.43 -16.55
CA ALA A 136 -16.83 8.18 -15.56
C ALA A 136 -17.09 9.37 -14.61
N GLY A 137 -16.15 10.30 -14.52
CA GLY A 137 -16.27 11.58 -13.83
C GLY A 137 -15.42 12.66 -14.50
N TYR A 138 -15.52 13.89 -14.00
CA TYR A 138 -14.68 15.02 -14.41
C TYR A 138 -13.75 15.42 -13.27
N TYR A 139 -12.44 15.31 -13.51
CA TYR A 139 -11.39 15.70 -12.59
C TYR A 139 -10.61 16.86 -13.23
N PRO A 140 -10.66 18.07 -12.66
CA PRO A 140 -10.12 19.25 -13.32
C PRO A 140 -8.58 19.19 -13.41
N PRO A 141 -7.99 19.73 -14.49
CA PRO A 141 -6.55 19.91 -14.58
C PRO A 141 -6.07 20.89 -13.52
N LEU A 142 -4.98 20.54 -12.85
CA LEU A 142 -4.24 21.38 -11.91
C LEU A 142 -3.05 22.05 -12.59
N ALA A 143 -2.39 21.40 -13.54
CA ALA A 143 -1.28 21.99 -14.30
C ALA A 143 -1.78 22.96 -15.36
N ASN A 144 -1.01 24.02 -15.61
CA ASN A 144 -1.34 25.12 -16.54
C ASN A 144 -2.72 25.75 -16.26
N ASN A 145 -3.10 25.88 -14.98
CA ASN A 145 -4.39 26.39 -14.56
C ASN A 145 -4.24 27.67 -13.75
N SER A 146 -4.75 28.80 -14.27
CA SER A 146 -4.64 30.11 -13.64
C SER A 146 -5.32 30.18 -12.26
N LYS A 147 -6.29 29.30 -11.97
CA LYS A 147 -6.88 29.22 -10.62
C LYS A 147 -5.87 28.80 -9.56
N MET A 148 -4.81 28.08 -9.94
CA MET A 148 -3.76 27.65 -9.02
C MET A 148 -2.84 28.80 -8.61
N GLN A 149 -3.01 30.01 -9.16
CA GLN A 149 -2.25 31.18 -8.73
C GLN A 149 -2.56 31.57 -7.28
N SER A 150 -3.78 31.36 -6.81
CA SER A 150 -4.10 31.66 -5.40
C SER A 150 -3.79 30.46 -4.52
N LYS A 151 -2.70 30.55 -3.74
CA LYS A 151 -2.38 29.53 -2.73
C LYS A 151 -3.53 29.31 -1.74
N TYR A 152 -4.24 30.38 -1.37
CA TYR A 152 -5.36 30.29 -0.43
C TYR A 152 -6.56 29.56 -1.02
N TYR A 153 -6.79 29.69 -2.34
CA TYR A 153 -7.81 28.90 -3.02
C TYR A 153 -7.49 27.41 -2.95
N ILE A 154 -6.25 27.03 -3.26
CA ILE A 154 -5.83 25.62 -3.20
C ILE A 154 -5.98 25.08 -1.77
N ILE A 155 -5.46 25.81 -0.77
CA ILE A 155 -5.58 25.43 0.65
C ILE A 155 -7.05 25.24 1.05
N SER A 156 -7.93 26.17 0.67
CA SER A 156 -9.36 26.06 1.00
C SER A 156 -9.99 24.81 0.39
N VAL A 157 -9.63 24.45 -0.84
CA VAL A 157 -10.18 23.25 -1.51
C VAL A 157 -9.65 21.98 -0.85
N ILE A 158 -8.38 21.93 -0.45
CA ILE A 158 -7.81 20.76 0.23
C ILE A 158 -8.43 20.57 1.61
N LEU A 159 -8.59 21.65 2.38
CA LEU A 159 -9.20 21.58 3.71
C LEU A 159 -10.67 21.21 3.65
N ASN A 160 -11.42 21.73 2.68
CA ASN A 160 -12.87 21.60 2.69
C ASN A 160 -13.43 20.54 1.75
N GLY A 161 -12.64 20.08 0.77
CA GLY A 161 -13.17 19.35 -0.38
C GLY A 161 -13.90 20.28 -1.36
N LEU A 162 -14.24 19.74 -2.53
CA LEU A 162 -15.01 20.46 -3.56
C LEU A 162 -15.59 19.51 -4.61
N ARG A 163 -16.91 19.49 -4.77
CA ARG A 163 -17.64 18.77 -5.84
C ARG A 163 -17.21 17.30 -5.97
N GLY A 164 -17.25 16.58 -4.86
CA GLY A 164 -16.84 15.17 -4.77
C GLY A 164 -15.34 14.95 -4.55
N MET A 165 -14.51 15.99 -4.57
CA MET A 165 -13.16 15.90 -4.00
C MET A 165 -13.28 15.83 -2.47
N PRO A 166 -12.73 14.79 -1.81
CA PRO A 166 -12.82 14.66 -0.36
C PRO A 166 -12.04 15.75 0.38
N SER A 167 -12.46 16.05 1.60
CA SER A 167 -11.68 16.89 2.52
C SER A 167 -10.46 16.11 3.04
N PHE A 168 -9.30 16.78 3.05
CA PHE A 168 -8.07 16.28 3.66
C PHE A 168 -7.77 16.89 5.03
N HIS A 169 -8.72 17.64 5.60
CA HIS A 169 -8.57 18.34 6.88
C HIS A 169 -8.05 17.41 7.98
N SER A 170 -8.72 16.29 8.22
CA SER A 170 -8.33 15.34 9.28
C SER A 170 -7.18 14.42 8.88
N MET A 171 -6.84 14.35 7.59
CA MET A 171 -5.86 13.38 7.07
C MET A 171 -4.45 13.94 7.03
N MET A 172 -4.31 15.25 6.75
CA MET A 172 -3.03 15.95 6.61
C MET A 172 -2.92 17.11 7.61
N ASN A 173 -1.75 17.24 8.24
CA ASN A 173 -1.41 18.40 9.07
C ASN A 173 -1.08 19.64 8.22
N ASP A 174 -0.81 20.77 8.87
CA ASP A 174 -0.58 22.05 8.18
C ASP A 174 0.67 22.06 7.31
N GLU A 175 1.74 21.43 7.78
CA GLU A 175 2.98 21.30 7.02
C GLU A 175 2.77 20.49 5.74
N GLN A 176 1.98 19.42 5.81
CA GLN A 176 1.66 18.55 4.69
C GLN A 176 0.78 19.25 3.66
N ILE A 177 -0.28 19.93 4.11
CA ILE A 177 -1.16 20.70 3.21
C ILE A 177 -0.37 21.84 2.56
N ALA A 178 0.49 22.53 3.31
CA ALA A 178 1.34 23.58 2.74
C ALA A 178 2.30 23.02 1.69
N ALA A 179 2.93 21.87 1.95
CA ALA A 179 3.86 21.24 1.04
C ALA A 179 3.20 20.78 -0.28
N VAL A 180 2.05 20.09 -0.21
CA VAL A 180 1.35 19.67 -1.43
C VAL A 180 0.78 20.87 -2.20
N THR A 181 0.33 21.90 -1.48
CA THR A 181 -0.08 23.16 -2.10
C THR A 181 1.09 23.83 -2.82
N GLN A 182 2.28 23.87 -2.22
CA GLN A 182 3.49 24.42 -2.85
C GLN A 182 3.82 23.68 -4.15
N TYR A 183 3.73 22.35 -4.15
CA TYR A 183 3.96 21.54 -5.36
C TYR A 183 2.97 21.89 -6.48
N VAL A 184 1.67 21.97 -6.16
CA VAL A 184 0.65 22.31 -7.16
C VAL A 184 0.80 23.76 -7.64
N HIS A 185 1.05 24.69 -6.73
CA HIS A 185 1.19 26.12 -7.05
C HIS A 185 2.47 26.42 -7.85
N SER A 186 3.61 25.86 -7.44
CA SER A 186 4.91 26.20 -8.01
C SER A 186 5.36 25.17 -9.04
N ASP A 187 5.47 23.90 -8.66
CA ASP A 187 6.10 22.91 -9.55
C ASP A 187 5.22 22.58 -10.76
N LEU A 188 3.89 22.56 -10.59
CA LEU A 188 2.94 22.30 -11.70
C LEU A 188 2.53 23.54 -12.52
N ASN A 189 2.74 24.75 -11.98
CA ASN A 189 2.22 25.99 -12.60
C ASN A 189 3.22 27.15 -12.68
N ASN A 190 4.44 26.99 -12.16
CA ASN A 190 5.52 27.98 -12.16
C ASN A 190 5.21 29.28 -11.41
N PHE A 191 4.28 29.28 -10.46
CA PHE A 191 4.08 30.43 -9.58
C PHE A 191 5.15 30.48 -8.49
N THR A 192 5.53 31.69 -8.09
CA THR A 192 6.71 31.93 -7.23
C THR A 192 6.37 32.18 -5.77
N ASP A 193 5.08 32.29 -5.41
CA ASP A 193 4.73 32.57 -4.03
C ASP A 193 5.04 31.36 -3.14
N THR A 194 5.58 31.63 -1.96
CA THR A 194 5.82 30.59 -0.97
C THR A 194 4.55 30.30 -0.19
N VAL A 195 4.26 29.02 0.00
CA VAL A 195 3.17 28.50 0.82
C VAL A 195 3.75 27.96 2.11
N THR A 196 3.22 28.41 3.24
CA THR A 196 3.70 28.02 4.58
C THR A 196 2.62 27.36 5.41
N ALA A 197 3.00 26.58 6.43
CA ALA A 197 2.05 26.00 7.38
C ALA A 197 1.17 27.07 8.05
N THR A 198 1.71 28.27 8.30
CA THR A 198 0.93 29.41 8.82
C THR A 198 -0.21 29.81 7.89
N ASN A 199 -0.03 29.74 6.56
CA ASN A 199 -1.11 30.03 5.62
C ASN A 199 -2.25 29.00 5.72
N VAL A 200 -1.92 27.75 6.06
CA VAL A 200 -2.92 26.70 6.27
C VAL A 200 -3.62 26.88 7.61
N ALA A 201 -2.85 27.09 8.68
CA ALA A 201 -3.38 27.33 10.02
C ALA A 201 -4.37 28.51 10.06
N GLN A 202 -4.15 29.55 9.25
CA GLN A 202 -5.06 30.69 9.11
C GLN A 202 -6.44 30.33 8.54
N LEU A 203 -6.53 29.28 7.71
CA LEU A 203 -7.76 28.83 7.06
C LEU A 203 -8.36 27.58 7.70
N ARG A 204 -7.62 26.89 8.56
CA ARG A 204 -8.08 25.67 9.20
C ARG A 204 -9.12 26.00 10.27
N HIS A 205 -10.32 25.45 10.08
CA HIS A 205 -11.39 25.45 11.06
C HIS A 205 -11.25 24.26 12.02
N ASP A 206 -11.85 24.33 13.21
CA ASP A 206 -11.69 23.30 14.25
C ASP A 206 -12.26 21.92 13.86
N PHE A 207 -13.36 21.90 13.09
CA PHE A 207 -14.07 20.67 12.73
C PHE A 207 -14.13 20.48 11.22
N PRO A 208 -13.85 19.30 10.65
CA PRO A 208 -14.00 19.06 9.22
C PRO A 208 -15.43 19.38 8.76
N PRO A 209 -15.64 19.83 7.50
CA PRO A 209 -16.98 20.11 7.01
C PRO A 209 -17.83 18.84 7.02
N GLY A 210 -19.05 18.93 7.55
CA GLY A 210 -19.99 17.81 7.66
C GLY A 210 -20.66 17.41 6.34
N SER A 211 -20.53 18.24 5.30
CA SER A 211 -21.03 18.04 3.94
C SER A 211 -20.10 18.75 2.94
N ASP A 212 -20.17 18.41 1.65
CA ASP A 212 -19.42 19.11 0.61
C ASP A 212 -19.85 20.59 0.60
N PRO A 213 -18.93 21.57 0.70
CA PRO A 213 -19.28 23.00 0.72
C PRO A 213 -19.95 23.50 -0.57
N SER A 214 -19.95 22.69 -1.63
CA SER A 214 -20.59 23.00 -2.90
C SER A 214 -22.00 22.42 -3.07
N GLU A 215 -22.49 21.67 -2.06
CA GLU A 215 -23.91 21.27 -1.95
C GLU A 215 -24.81 22.37 -1.38
#